data_AF-A0A7Y1UTQ9-F1
#
_entry.id   AF-A0A7Y1UTQ9-F1
#
_cell.length_a   1.000
_cell.length_b   1.000
_cell.length_c   1.000
_cell.angle_alpha   90.00
_cell.angle_beta   90.00
_cell.angle_gamma   90.00
#
_symmetry.space_group_name_H-M   'P 1'
#
loop_
_entity.id
_entity.type
_entity.pdbx_description
1 polymer ?
#
loop_
_entity_poly.entity_id
_entity_poly.type
_entity_poly.pdbx_seq_one_letter_code
_entity_poly.pdbx_strand_id
1 'polypeptide(L)' 'REVYRRTTPDLVAGQEDWVSAIFTANRDKDTITVVARWTNAESYERFKASDEYVEVMAGLARYFAHPPTVEVNEILVEL' A
#
# COMPACT_ATOMS: atom_id res chain seq x y z
N ARG A 1 6.57 11.74 -2.38
CA ARG A 1 7.28 10.79 -3.27
C ARG A 1 8.43 10.09 -2.54
N GLU A 2 9.28 10.82 -1.80
CA GLU A 2 10.44 10.24 -1.10
C GLU A 2 10.07 9.39 0.12
N VAL A 3 9.06 9.81 0.90
CA VAL A 3 8.58 9.07 2.06
C VAL A 3 8.14 7.65 1.67
N TYR A 4 7.24 7.49 0.70
CA TYR A 4 6.82 6.17 0.20
C TYR A 4 7.98 5.31 -0.32
N ARG A 5 8.91 5.89 -1.09
CA ARG A 5 10.05 5.13 -1.62
C ARG A 5 10.96 4.57 -0.54
N ARG A 6 11.10 5.27 0.59
CA ARG A 6 11.96 4.85 1.68
C ARG A 6 11.25 3.88 2.62
N THR A 7 9.97 4.10 2.89
CA THR A 7 9.26 3.33 3.91
C THR A 7 8.70 2.01 3.38
N THR A 8 8.34 1.92 2.09
CA THR A 8 7.72 0.71 1.54
C THR A 8 8.65 -0.51 1.52
N PRO A 9 9.93 -0.43 1.10
CA PRO A 9 10.81 -1.60 1.06
C PRO A 9 11.03 -2.24 2.43
N ASP A 10 11.28 -1.44 3.46
CA ASP A 10 11.52 -1.93 4.81
C ASP A 10 10.26 -2.56 5.40
N LEU A 11 9.11 -1.92 5.20
CA LEU A 11 7.82 -2.35 5.74
C LEU A 11 7.34 -3.70 5.18
N VAL A 12 7.72 -4.04 3.93
CA VAL A 12 7.29 -5.30 3.28
C VAL A 12 8.41 -6.35 3.21
N ALA A 13 9.61 -6.06 3.73
CA ALA A 13 10.77 -6.94 3.60
C ALA A 13 10.55 -8.34 4.21
N GLY A 14 9.73 -8.44 5.25
CA GLY A 14 9.39 -9.71 5.91
C GLY A 14 8.11 -10.39 5.38
N GLN A 15 7.49 -9.85 4.34
CA GLN A 15 6.20 -10.33 3.84
C GLN A 15 6.41 -11.32 2.69
N GLU A 16 6.35 -12.61 2.96
CA GLU A 16 6.61 -13.67 1.95
C GLU A 16 5.65 -13.63 0.76
N ASP A 17 4.41 -13.19 0.99
CA ASP A 17 3.37 -13.09 -0.05
C ASP A 17 3.37 -11.74 -0.79
N TRP A 18 4.34 -10.86 -0.49
CA TRP A 18 4.50 -9.59 -1.19
C TRP A 18 5.11 -9.79 -2.58
N VAL A 19 4.51 -9.17 -3.59
CA VAL A 19 5.02 -9.25 -4.97
C VAL A 19 5.60 -7.91 -5.42
N SER A 20 4.79 -6.85 -5.43
CA SER A 20 5.21 -5.53 -5.90
C SER A 20 4.22 -4.43 -5.54
N ALA A 21 4.63 -3.17 -5.72
CA ALA A 21 3.75 -2.01 -5.67
C ALA A 21 3.93 -1.12 -6.89
N ILE A 22 2.83 -0.56 -7.37
CA ILE A 22 2.83 0.53 -8.34
C ILE A 22 2.18 1.76 -7.70
N PHE A 23 2.86 2.90 -7.79
CA PHE A 23 2.34 4.17 -7.34
C PHE A 23 2.02 5.04 -8.55
N THR A 24 0.76 5.45 -8.67
CA THR A 24 0.30 6.39 -9.71
C THR A 24 -0.18 7.67 -9.05
N ALA A 25 -0.02 8.79 -9.75
CA ALA A 25 -0.52 10.08 -9.32
C ALA A 25 -1.44 10.65 -10.40
N ASN A 26 -2.70 10.86 -10.06
CA ASN A 26 -3.63 11.63 -10.86
C ASN A 26 -3.51 13.10 -10.47
N ARG A 27 -2.85 13.91 -11.31
CA ARG A 27 -2.57 15.33 -11.03
C ARG A 27 -3.80 16.21 -11.18
N ASP A 28 -4.76 15.82 -12.01
CA ASP A 28 -5.99 16.58 -12.21
C ASP A 28 -6.92 16.45 -11.00
N LYS A 29 -6.91 15.29 -10.33
CA LYS A 29 -7.71 15.00 -9.14
C LYS A 29 -6.93 15.09 -7.83
N ASP A 30 -5.67 15.49 -7.90
CA ASP A 30 -4.71 15.47 -6.78
C ASP A 30 -4.77 14.18 -5.93
N THR A 31 -4.84 13.03 -6.61
CA THR A 31 -5.01 11.72 -5.97
C THR A 31 -3.79 10.84 -6.23
N ILE A 32 -3.36 10.10 -5.21
CA ILE A 32 -2.36 9.04 -5.35
C ILE A 32 -3.07 7.69 -5.22
N THR A 33 -2.79 6.77 -6.14
CA THR A 33 -3.25 5.38 -6.05
C THR A 33 -2.05 4.46 -5.87
N VAL A 34 -2.18 3.54 -4.93
CA VAL A 34 -1.19 2.49 -4.69
C VAL A 34 -1.83 1.16 -5.06
N VAL A 35 -1.25 0.48 -6.04
CA VAL A 35 -1.63 -0.89 -6.40
C VAL A 35 -0.59 -1.82 -5.82
N ALA A 36 -0.94 -2.43 -4.70
CA ALA A 36 -0.12 -3.43 -4.03
C ALA A 36 -0.53 -4.84 -4.51
N ARG A 37 0.45 -5.62 -4.95
CA ARG A 37 0.24 -6.99 -5.42
C ARG A 37 0.73 -7.98 -4.38
N TRP A 38 -0.15 -8.93 -4.08
CA TRP A 38 0.08 -10.01 -3.12
C TRP A 38 -0.31 -11.33 -3.77
N THR A 39 0.40 -12.40 -3.46
CA THR A 39 0.01 -13.77 -3.84
C THR A 39 -1.21 -14.26 -3.06
N ASN A 40 -1.42 -13.74 -1.85
CA ASN A 40 -2.53 -14.10 -0.96
C ASN A 40 -3.16 -12.85 -0.30
N ALA A 41 -4.46 -12.67 -0.48
CA ALA A 41 -5.22 -11.60 0.14
C ALA A 41 -5.20 -11.66 1.68
N GLU A 42 -5.24 -12.86 2.28
CA GLU A 42 -5.21 -13.02 3.75
C GLU A 42 -3.90 -12.53 4.36
N SER A 43 -2.80 -12.58 3.61
CA SER A 43 -1.51 -12.06 4.08
C SER A 43 -1.50 -10.53 4.12
N TYR A 44 -2.14 -9.88 3.15
CA TYR A 44 -2.39 -8.44 3.24
C TYR A 44 -3.30 -8.09 4.44
N GLU A 45 -4.35 -8.87 4.68
CA GLU A 45 -5.26 -8.66 5.82
C GLU A 45 -4.56 -8.78 7.17
N ARG A 46 -3.61 -9.73 7.31
CA ARG A 46 -2.77 -9.84 8.52
C ARG A 46 -1.78 -8.69 8.62
N PHE A 47 -1.13 -8.36 7.51
CA PHE A 47 -0.13 -7.28 7.45
C PHE A 47 -0.74 -5.92 7.80
N LYS A 48 -1.92 -5.58 7.27
CA LYS A 48 -2.58 -4.29 7.56
C LYS A 48 -3.01 -4.15 9.02
N ALA A 49 -3.15 -5.27 9.74
CA ALA A 49 -3.49 -5.30 11.16
C ALA A 49 -2.25 -5.27 12.07
N SER A 50 -1.03 -5.33 11.50
CA SER A 50 0.20 -5.27 12.27
C SER A 50 0.47 -3.88 12.83
N ASP A 51 1.11 -3.83 14.01
CA ASP A 51 1.48 -2.58 14.67
C ASP A 51 2.40 -1.73 13.78
N GLU A 52 3.33 -2.37 13.08
CA GLU A 52 4.27 -1.70 12.18
C GLU A 52 3.55 -0.98 11.03
N TYR A 53 2.56 -1.64 10.41
CA TYR A 53 1.74 -1.02 9.38
C TYR A 53 0.93 0.16 9.92
N VAL A 54 0.29 -0.03 11.08
CA VAL A 54 -0.54 1.00 11.72
C VAL A 54 0.30 2.24 12.06
N GLU A 55 1.51 2.05 12.61
CA GLU A 55 2.42 3.14 12.95
C GLU A 55 2.86 3.93 11.71
N VAL A 56 3.30 3.23 10.65
CA VAL A 56 3.69 3.86 9.40
C VAL A 56 2.52 4.64 8.78
N MET A 57 1.33 4.04 8.72
CA MET A 57 0.15 4.68 8.15
C MET A 57 -0.32 5.88 8.98
N ALA A 58 -0.20 5.84 10.31
CA ALA A 58 -0.47 6.99 11.18
C ALA A 58 0.50 8.14 10.89
N GLY A 59 1.79 7.85 10.67
CA GLY A 59 2.79 8.84 10.27
C GLY A 59 2.52 9.45 8.89
N LEU A 60 1.92 8.67 7.99
CA LEU A 60 1.52 9.12 6.65
C LEU A 60 0.19 9.88 6.64
N ALA A 61 -0.72 9.58 7.58
CA ALA A 61 -2.06 10.14 7.65
C ALA A 61 -2.08 11.67 7.63
N ARG A 62 -1.08 12.31 8.25
CA ARG A 62 -0.93 13.78 8.25
C ARG A 62 -0.77 14.42 6.87
N TYR A 63 -0.44 13.62 5.85
CA TYR A 63 -0.29 14.09 4.47
C TYR A 63 -1.55 13.90 3.63
N PHE A 64 -2.58 13.26 4.16
CA PHE A 64 -3.83 13.02 3.46
C PHE A 64 -4.94 13.93 3.95
N ALA A 65 -5.71 14.48 3.01
CA ALA A 65 -6.89 15.29 3.34
C ALA A 65 -7.99 14.44 4.01
N HIS A 66 -8.06 13.15 3.67
CA HIS A 66 -9.03 12.19 4.21
C HIS A 66 -8.37 10.80 4.30
N PRO A 67 -8.91 9.87 5.12
CA PRO A 67 -8.45 8.48 5.11
C PRO A 67 -8.50 7.87 3.70
N PRO A 68 -7.51 7.06 3.30
CA PRO A 68 -7.51 6.43 1.99
C PRO A 68 -8.62 5.38 1.90
N THR A 69 -9.23 5.27 0.72
CA THR A 69 -10.10 4.14 0.37
C THR A 69 -9.23 2.93 0.00
N VAL A 70 -9.58 1.75 0.52
CA VAL A 70 -8.86 0.50 0.27
C VAL A 70 -9.84 -0.53 -0.27
N GLU A 71 -9.46 -1.18 -1.36
CA GLU A 71 -10.22 -2.24 -2.01
C GLU A 71 -9.28 -3.42 -2.30
N VAL A 72 -9.77 -4.64 -2.12
CA VAL A 72 -9.05 -5.87 -2.44
C VAL A 72 -9.73 -6.49 -3.66
N ASN A 73 -8.96 -6.66 -4.73
CA ASN A 73 -9.44 -7.14 -6.01
C ASN A 73 -8.62 -8.36 -6.45
N GLU A 74 -9.26 -9.31 -7.13
CA GLU A 74 -8.58 -10.43 -7.78
C GLU A 74 -8.06 -10.02 -9.16
N ILE A 75 -6.81 -10.36 -9.46
CA ILE A 75 -6.23 -10.16 -10.80
C ILE A 75 -6.66 -11.34 -11.68
N LEU A 76 -7.65 -11.11 -12.54
CA LEU A 76 -8.14 -12.14 -13.47
C LEU A 76 -7.18 -12.39 -14.65
N VAL A 77 -6.50 -11.33 -15.12
CA VAL A 77 -5.55 -11.38 -16.23
C VAL A 77 -4.44 -10.34 -16.01
N GLU A 78 -3.21 -10.73 -16.28
CA GLU A 78 -2.03 -9.85 -16.36
C GLU A 78 -1.34 -10.08 -17.71
N LEU A 79 -1.05 -9.00 -18.44
CA LEU A 79 -0.46 -9.02 -19.78
C LEU A 79 0.96 -8.47 -19.78
#